data_AF-T0RLP9-F1
#
_entry.id   AF-T0RLP9-F1
#
_cell.length_a   1.000
_cell.length_b   1.000
_cell.length_c   1.000
_cell.angle_alpha   90.00
_cell.angle_beta   90.00
_cell.angle_gamma   90.00
#
_symmetry.space_group_name_H-M   'P 1'
#
loop_
_entity.id
_entity.type
_entity.pdbx_description
1 polymer ?
#
loop_
_entity_poly.entity_id
_entity_poly.type
_entity_poly.pdbx_seq_one_letter_code
_entity_poly.pdbx_strand_id
1 'polypeptide(L)'
;MKCIYLVPLLAASSHAFVDCSKEVLTAVYKCADSLEPHDDHYVNTVPRIGSPGIHNAICYGDYPQCNDLQQLLGNPAANCDVSLAKGYYVNIGRDLLSPCANPMPPRTKDVELCTGTGLTLSEFSSKLYTDVHVGNENEHFVYNNTDRTLRAKSNGQCVEAIMTPWPGAVHTVPCNGNAEMQQWTIEKERVSALRGGLCLKAEPARRGAVVGLTSCNFGETSPAYFVECAAAKPKYVTVTSQGKRLSEYYTNLYANAPANNFNELFVWDQANKMLKAASNNQCLDAYKDANGKFKLHTYACDVNNSNQKWNFNPSTKTLEHATHVGQCLDADPTYADRHAQMWACTPNNPNQQWSIDTFTA
;
A
#
# COMPACT_ATOMS: atom_id res chain seq x y z
N MET A 1 53.08 -11.66 33.01
CA MET A 1 51.82 -12.03 32.33
C MET A 1 51.79 -11.32 30.98
N LYS A 2 51.98 -12.06 29.87
CA LYS A 2 51.80 -11.53 28.51
C LYS A 2 50.49 -12.10 27.99
N CYS A 3 49.49 -11.24 27.78
CA CYS A 3 48.23 -11.62 27.15
C CYS A 3 48.48 -11.90 25.67
N ILE A 4 48.28 -13.15 25.26
CA ILE A 4 48.24 -13.57 23.87
C ILE A 4 46.82 -13.28 23.37
N TYR A 5 46.69 -12.31 22.47
CA TYR A 5 45.44 -12.09 21.74
C TYR A 5 45.31 -13.17 20.66
N LEU A 6 44.38 -14.11 20.87
CA LEU A 6 43.87 -14.98 19.82
C LEU A 6 42.95 -14.14 18.92
N VAL A 7 43.44 -13.81 17.72
CA VAL A 7 42.60 -13.28 16.64
C VAL A 7 41.92 -14.48 15.97
N PRO A 8 40.58 -14.53 15.85
CA PRO A 8 39.92 -15.59 15.11
C PRO A 8 40.23 -15.42 13.63
N LEU A 9 40.84 -16.43 13.00
CA LEU A 9 40.91 -16.53 11.55
C LEU A 9 39.47 -16.72 11.03
N LEU A 10 38.89 -15.65 10.47
CA LEU A 10 37.77 -15.77 9.55
C LEU A 10 38.29 -16.46 8.30
N ALA A 11 38.05 -17.76 8.18
CA ALA A 11 38.23 -18.48 6.93
C ALA A 11 37.20 -17.94 5.93
N ALA A 12 37.65 -17.02 5.07
CA ALA A 12 36.92 -16.68 3.85
C ALA A 12 36.90 -17.95 2.99
N SER A 13 35.75 -18.61 2.89
CA SER A 13 35.56 -19.70 1.93
C SER A 13 35.63 -19.12 0.53
N SER A 14 36.78 -19.25 -0.12
CA SER A 14 36.92 -18.99 -1.55
C SER A 14 36.08 -20.03 -2.29
N HIS A 15 34.86 -19.66 -2.71
CA HIS A 15 34.10 -20.47 -3.65
C HIS A 15 34.92 -20.60 -4.93
N ALA A 16 35.26 -21.83 -5.31
CA ALA A 16 35.90 -22.11 -6.59
C ALA A 16 34.88 -21.89 -7.70
N PHE A 17 35.22 -21.04 -8.66
CA PHE A 17 34.38 -20.78 -9.83
C PHE A 17 34.26 -22.04 -10.69
N VAL A 18 33.04 -22.43 -11.04
CA VAL A 18 32.74 -23.63 -11.84
C VAL A 18 32.11 -23.22 -13.17
N ASP A 19 32.78 -23.46 -14.29
CA ASP A 19 32.25 -23.12 -15.61
C ASP A 19 30.95 -23.90 -15.94
N CYS A 20 29.95 -23.19 -16.47
CA CYS A 20 28.74 -23.81 -16.99
C CYS A 20 28.96 -24.50 -18.34
N SER A 21 28.26 -25.62 -18.56
CA SER A 21 28.25 -26.27 -19.87
C SER A 21 27.56 -25.39 -20.91
N LYS A 22 27.88 -25.61 -22.19
CA LYS A 22 27.23 -24.90 -23.31
C LYS A 22 25.71 -25.04 -23.28
N GLU A 23 25.22 -26.20 -22.86
CA GLU A 23 23.79 -26.50 -22.73
C GLU A 23 23.13 -25.62 -21.67
N VAL A 24 23.70 -25.54 -20.45
CA VAL A 24 23.20 -24.69 -19.37
C VAL A 24 23.25 -23.21 -19.78
N LEU A 25 24.37 -22.76 -20.36
CA LEU A 25 24.50 -21.37 -20.83
C LEU A 25 23.45 -21.02 -21.90
N THR A 26 23.21 -21.92 -22.85
CA THR A 26 22.21 -21.70 -23.90
C THR A 26 20.80 -21.59 -23.29
N ALA A 27 20.46 -22.44 -22.33
CA ALA A 27 19.17 -22.39 -21.64
C ALA A 27 18.99 -21.11 -20.80
N VAL A 28 20.04 -20.68 -20.09
CA VAL A 28 20.03 -19.43 -19.30
C VAL A 28 19.82 -18.21 -20.18
N TYR A 29 20.59 -18.07 -21.26
CA TYR A 29 20.49 -16.90 -22.13
C TYR A 29 19.18 -16.88 -22.93
N LYS A 30 18.72 -18.03 -23.43
CA LYS A 30 17.40 -18.15 -24.06
C LYS A 30 16.26 -17.74 -23.11
N CYS A 31 16.37 -18.08 -21.83
CA CYS A 31 15.42 -17.63 -20.81
C CYS A 31 15.54 -16.12 -20.58
N ALA A 32 16.76 -15.59 -20.41
CA ALA A 32 17.03 -14.16 -20.21
C ALA A 32 16.47 -13.29 -21.35
N ASP A 33 16.67 -13.71 -22.60
CA ASP A 33 16.22 -12.98 -23.80
C ASP A 33 14.68 -12.89 -23.88
N SER A 34 13.96 -13.83 -23.26
CA SER A 34 12.49 -13.81 -23.21
C SER A 34 11.93 -12.82 -22.19
N LEU A 35 12.74 -12.41 -21.20
CA LEU A 35 12.36 -11.41 -20.19
C LEU A 35 12.49 -9.98 -20.73
N GLU A 36 13.47 -9.73 -21.60
CA GLU A 36 13.71 -8.42 -22.22
C GLU A 36 14.47 -8.61 -23.54
N PRO A 37 13.89 -8.26 -24.70
CA PRO A 37 14.56 -8.42 -25.99
C PRO A 37 15.51 -7.24 -26.26
N HIS A 38 16.65 -7.16 -25.57
CA HIS A 38 17.73 -6.21 -25.90
C HIS A 38 19.12 -6.78 -25.59
N ASP A 39 20.06 -6.59 -26.54
CA ASP A 39 21.39 -7.22 -26.64
C ASP A 39 22.41 -6.84 -25.55
N ASP A 40 22.11 -5.92 -24.63
CA ASP A 40 23.19 -5.24 -23.90
C ASP A 40 22.95 -5.09 -22.39
N HIS A 41 22.72 -6.21 -21.69
CA HIS A 41 23.39 -6.54 -20.42
C HIS A 41 22.75 -7.76 -19.72
N TYR A 42 23.25 -8.96 -20.04
CA TYR A 42 22.99 -10.18 -19.25
C TYR A 42 23.29 -10.00 -17.75
N VAL A 43 24.12 -9.03 -17.39
CA VAL A 43 24.39 -8.57 -16.02
C VAL A 43 23.12 -8.23 -15.25
N ASN A 44 22.12 -7.66 -15.91
CA ASN A 44 20.87 -7.22 -15.27
C ASN A 44 19.74 -8.24 -15.48
N THR A 45 19.69 -8.91 -16.63
CA THR A 45 18.58 -9.81 -16.96
C THR A 45 18.75 -11.19 -16.34
N VAL A 46 19.98 -11.73 -16.29
CA VAL A 46 20.22 -13.07 -15.70
C VAL A 46 19.81 -13.09 -14.23
N PRO A 47 20.22 -12.17 -13.33
CA PRO A 47 19.77 -12.20 -11.93
C PRO A 47 18.25 -12.05 -11.76
N ARG A 48 17.56 -11.38 -12.69
CA ARG A 48 16.10 -11.21 -12.63
C ARG A 48 15.33 -12.50 -12.85
N ILE A 49 15.90 -13.47 -13.57
CA ILE A 49 15.34 -14.82 -13.71
C ILE A 49 15.01 -15.39 -12.32
N GLY A 50 15.92 -15.21 -11.36
CA GLY A 50 15.78 -15.70 -9.98
C GLY A 50 14.89 -14.88 -9.05
N SER A 51 14.36 -13.74 -9.51
CA SER A 51 13.47 -12.94 -8.67
C SER A 51 12.18 -13.73 -8.35
N PRO A 52 11.63 -13.65 -7.13
CA PRO A 52 10.49 -14.47 -6.73
C PRO A 52 9.30 -14.39 -7.70
N GLY A 53 9.01 -13.21 -8.25
CA GLY A 53 7.92 -13.03 -9.23
C GLY A 53 8.19 -13.70 -10.57
N ILE A 54 9.41 -13.57 -11.11
CA ILE A 54 9.79 -14.16 -12.40
C ILE A 54 9.96 -15.67 -12.28
N HIS A 55 10.63 -16.17 -11.24
CA HIS A 55 10.74 -17.60 -10.98
C HIS A 55 9.37 -18.27 -10.91
N ASN A 56 8.43 -17.64 -10.19
CA ASN A 56 7.07 -18.15 -10.09
C ASN A 56 6.36 -18.18 -11.45
N ALA A 57 6.49 -17.11 -12.25
CA ALA A 57 5.95 -17.06 -13.61
C ALA A 57 6.54 -18.15 -14.53
N ILE A 58 7.86 -18.40 -14.45
CA ILE A 58 8.52 -19.52 -15.13
C ILE A 58 7.89 -20.86 -14.73
N CYS A 59 7.68 -21.10 -13.44
CA CYS A 59 7.10 -22.35 -12.94
C CYS A 59 5.65 -22.60 -13.36
N TYR A 60 4.88 -21.55 -13.62
CA TYR A 60 3.53 -21.67 -14.17
C TYR A 60 3.48 -21.71 -15.70
N GLY A 61 4.63 -21.66 -16.38
CA GLY A 61 4.73 -21.76 -17.83
C GLY A 61 4.52 -20.45 -18.59
N ASP A 62 4.53 -19.30 -17.91
CA ASP A 62 4.39 -17.98 -18.54
C ASP A 62 5.58 -17.67 -19.48
N TYR A 63 6.73 -18.32 -19.24
CA TYR A 63 7.95 -18.23 -20.05
C TYR A 63 8.38 -19.61 -20.59
N PRO A 64 7.75 -20.12 -21.66
CA PRO A 64 8.07 -21.43 -22.22
C PRO A 64 9.56 -21.58 -22.62
N GLN A 65 10.22 -20.47 -22.95
CA GLN A 65 11.64 -20.40 -23.30
C GLN A 65 12.56 -20.80 -22.13
N CYS A 66 12.06 -20.70 -20.90
CA CYS A 66 12.79 -21.06 -19.68
C CYS A 66 12.58 -22.54 -19.26
N ASN A 67 11.79 -23.32 -20.00
CA ASN A 67 11.51 -24.72 -19.66
C ASN A 67 12.77 -25.59 -19.70
N ASP A 68 13.65 -25.37 -20.69
CA ASP A 68 14.91 -26.09 -20.81
C ASP A 68 15.80 -25.84 -19.58
N LEU A 69 15.81 -24.60 -19.09
CA LEU A 69 16.54 -24.23 -17.87
C LEU A 69 15.97 -24.96 -16.64
N GLN A 70 14.64 -24.99 -16.50
CA GLN A 70 13.97 -25.70 -15.40
C GLN A 70 14.23 -27.21 -15.40
N GLN A 71 14.32 -27.84 -16.58
CA GLN A 71 14.65 -29.27 -16.69
C GLN A 71 16.08 -29.60 -16.28
N LEU A 72 17.00 -28.64 -16.40
CA LEU A 72 18.39 -28.80 -15.98
C LEU A 72 18.56 -28.63 -14.46
N LEU A 73 17.64 -27.92 -13.78
CA LEU A 73 17.69 -27.74 -12.33
C LEU A 73 17.47 -29.07 -11.59
N GLY A 74 18.27 -29.31 -10.55
CA GLY A 74 18.33 -30.59 -9.84
C GLY A 74 19.37 -31.57 -10.40
N ASN A 75 19.92 -31.31 -11.59
CA ASN A 75 21.15 -31.95 -12.05
C ASN A 75 22.37 -31.24 -11.42
N PRO A 76 23.35 -31.96 -10.85
CA PRO A 76 24.60 -31.36 -10.37
C PRO A 76 25.31 -30.48 -11.41
N ALA A 77 25.14 -30.75 -12.71
CA ALA A 77 25.68 -29.95 -13.80
C ALA A 77 25.11 -28.51 -13.86
N ALA A 78 23.95 -28.25 -13.25
CA ALA A 78 23.38 -26.91 -13.15
C ALA A 78 23.98 -26.09 -12.00
N ASN A 79 24.73 -26.69 -11.07
CA ASN A 79 25.45 -25.96 -10.01
C ASN A 79 26.77 -25.38 -10.54
N CYS A 80 26.66 -24.50 -11.52
CA CYS A 80 27.77 -23.83 -12.19
C CYS A 80 27.57 -22.32 -12.19
N ASP A 81 28.65 -21.57 -12.40
CA ASP A 81 28.72 -20.12 -12.30
C ASP A 81 28.69 -19.47 -13.69
N VAL A 82 27.79 -18.50 -13.87
CA VAL A 82 27.76 -17.63 -15.04
C VAL A 82 28.46 -16.32 -14.69
N SER A 83 29.52 -15.99 -15.42
CA SER A 83 30.22 -14.71 -15.31
C SER A 83 29.43 -13.61 -15.99
N LEU A 84 29.00 -12.60 -15.22
CA LEU A 84 28.15 -11.52 -15.72
C LEU A 84 28.98 -10.28 -16.09
N ALA A 85 29.78 -9.75 -15.15
CA ALA A 85 30.76 -8.68 -15.41
C ALA A 85 31.65 -8.43 -14.19
N LYS A 86 32.91 -7.96 -14.41
CA LYS A 86 33.83 -7.45 -13.37
C LYS A 86 33.87 -8.29 -12.07
N GLY A 87 33.97 -9.62 -12.19
CA GLY A 87 34.05 -10.52 -11.04
C GLY A 87 32.71 -10.82 -10.35
N TYR A 88 31.59 -10.34 -10.90
CA TYR A 88 30.24 -10.74 -10.49
C TYR A 88 29.83 -12.01 -11.24
N TYR A 89 29.52 -13.06 -10.48
CA TYR A 89 29.06 -14.34 -10.98
C TYR A 89 27.83 -14.79 -10.20
N VAL A 90 26.98 -15.57 -10.86
CA VAL A 90 25.79 -16.17 -10.25
C VAL A 90 25.82 -17.66 -10.47
N ASN A 91 25.59 -18.44 -9.42
CA ASN A 91 25.46 -19.88 -9.55
C ASN A 91 24.03 -20.25 -9.94
N ILE A 92 23.86 -21.02 -11.01
CA ILE A 92 22.54 -21.26 -11.60
C ILE A 92 21.66 -22.12 -10.67
N GLY A 93 22.12 -23.32 -10.31
CA GLY A 93 21.34 -24.26 -9.50
C GLY A 93 21.32 -23.97 -8.00
N ARG A 94 22.30 -23.20 -7.49
CA ARG A 94 22.38 -22.82 -6.07
C ARG A 94 21.70 -21.49 -5.77
N ASP A 95 21.95 -20.48 -6.59
CA ASP A 95 21.60 -19.09 -6.25
C ASP A 95 20.55 -18.48 -7.19
N LEU A 96 20.48 -18.91 -8.45
CA LEU A 96 19.59 -18.29 -9.43
C LEU A 96 18.17 -18.84 -9.38
N LEU A 97 17.98 -20.16 -9.45
CA LEU A 97 16.64 -20.76 -9.50
C LEU A 97 16.59 -22.09 -8.76
N SER A 98 15.44 -22.37 -8.16
CA SER A 98 15.09 -23.71 -7.68
C SER A 98 14.24 -24.47 -8.72
N PRO A 99 14.24 -25.82 -8.70
CA PRO A 99 13.26 -26.61 -9.44
C PRO A 99 11.83 -26.26 -9.03
N CYS A 100 10.93 -26.16 -10.00
CA CYS A 100 9.51 -25.95 -9.74
C CYS A 100 8.86 -27.12 -8.99
N ALA A 101 7.87 -26.82 -8.15
CA ALA A 101 7.10 -27.84 -7.44
C ALA A 101 6.31 -28.72 -8.41
N ASN A 102 6.20 -30.02 -8.11
CA ASN A 102 5.39 -30.96 -8.89
C ASN A 102 4.52 -31.83 -7.96
N PRO A 103 3.17 -31.69 -7.97
CA PRO A 103 2.40 -30.77 -8.81
C PRO A 103 2.56 -29.31 -8.35
N MET A 104 2.50 -28.38 -9.30
CA MET A 104 2.48 -26.95 -8.96
C MET A 104 1.23 -26.64 -8.13
N PRO A 105 1.36 -25.90 -7.01
CA PRO A 105 0.19 -25.45 -6.27
C PRO A 105 -0.69 -24.58 -7.18
N PRO A 106 -2.00 -24.48 -6.95
CA PRO A 106 -2.84 -23.51 -7.65
C PRO A 106 -2.24 -22.10 -7.51
N ARG A 107 -2.18 -21.31 -8.59
CA ARG A 107 -1.69 -19.90 -8.55
C ARG A 107 -2.67 -18.95 -7.85
N THR A 108 -3.50 -19.52 -6.98
CA THR A 108 -4.55 -18.87 -6.26
C THR A 108 -4.10 -18.64 -4.82
N LYS A 109 -4.36 -17.45 -4.31
CA LYS A 109 -4.08 -17.07 -2.93
C LYS A 109 -5.39 -16.74 -2.24
N ASP A 110 -5.56 -17.25 -1.02
CA ASP A 110 -6.61 -16.78 -0.13
C ASP A 110 -6.29 -15.37 0.34
N VAL A 111 -7.23 -14.45 0.15
CA VAL A 111 -7.09 -13.05 0.52
C VAL A 111 -8.29 -12.59 1.32
N GLU A 112 -8.00 -11.82 2.36
CA GLU A 112 -8.95 -10.95 3.04
C GLU A 112 -8.49 -9.52 2.79
N LEU A 113 -9.41 -8.68 2.35
CA LEU A 113 -9.13 -7.31 1.99
C LEU A 113 -9.77 -6.37 3.00
N CYS A 114 -8.99 -5.43 3.52
CA CYS A 114 -9.42 -4.45 4.49
C CYS A 114 -9.20 -3.03 3.99
N THR A 115 -10.05 -2.11 4.41
CA THR A 115 -9.80 -0.68 4.27
C THR A 115 -8.68 -0.23 5.22
N GLY A 116 -8.15 0.98 5.02
CA GLY A 116 -7.05 1.51 5.84
C GLY A 116 -7.45 1.89 7.26
N THR A 117 -8.74 1.83 7.53
CA THR A 117 -9.37 2.03 8.83
C THR A 117 -9.72 0.71 9.52
N GLY A 118 -9.47 -0.43 8.87
CA GLY A 118 -9.68 -1.77 9.42
C GLY A 118 -11.05 -2.40 9.14
N LEU A 119 -11.88 -1.83 8.26
CA LEU A 119 -13.12 -2.50 7.83
C LEU A 119 -12.79 -3.58 6.81
N THR A 120 -13.38 -4.76 6.95
CA THR A 120 -13.18 -5.92 6.08
C THR A 120 -14.16 -5.88 4.90
N LEU A 121 -13.67 -6.21 3.72
CA LEU A 121 -14.46 -6.41 2.50
C LEU A 121 -15.30 -7.68 2.65
N SER A 122 -16.59 -7.60 2.38
CA SER A 122 -17.50 -8.74 2.42
C SER A 122 -18.41 -8.78 1.20
N GLU A 123 -18.70 -9.98 0.72
CA GLU A 123 -19.73 -10.22 -0.30
C GLU A 123 -21.10 -10.45 0.34
N PHE A 124 -22.14 -9.87 -0.23
CA PHE A 124 -23.51 -10.20 0.13
C PHE A 124 -24.48 -9.92 -1.02
N SER A 125 -25.27 -10.92 -1.41
CA SER A 125 -26.31 -10.79 -2.43
C SER A 125 -25.77 -10.22 -3.75
N SER A 126 -24.62 -10.76 -4.19
CA SER A 126 -23.88 -10.36 -5.39
C SER A 126 -23.36 -8.92 -5.37
N LYS A 127 -23.31 -8.27 -4.22
CA LYS A 127 -22.68 -6.95 -4.02
C LYS A 127 -21.55 -7.04 -3.02
N LEU A 128 -20.71 -6.02 -2.99
CA LEU A 128 -19.61 -5.92 -2.04
C LEU A 128 -19.86 -4.79 -1.04
N TYR A 129 -19.48 -5.04 0.21
CA TYR A 129 -19.63 -4.12 1.34
C TYR A 129 -18.35 -4.08 2.16
N THR A 130 -18.20 -3.08 3.02
CA THR A 130 -17.17 -3.06 4.07
C THR A 130 -17.79 -2.92 5.45
N ASP A 131 -17.42 -3.79 6.38
CA ASP A 131 -17.90 -3.78 7.76
C ASP A 131 -16.83 -4.28 8.75
N VAL A 132 -17.17 -4.32 10.03
CA VAL A 132 -16.32 -4.91 11.07
C VAL A 132 -16.03 -6.37 10.74
N HIS A 133 -14.81 -6.81 11.00
CA HIS A 133 -14.41 -8.21 10.78
C HIS A 133 -15.24 -9.14 11.66
N VAL A 134 -15.89 -10.14 11.04
CA VAL A 134 -16.66 -11.18 11.73
C VAL A 134 -16.05 -12.57 11.52
N GLY A 135 -15.22 -12.76 10.48
CA GLY A 135 -14.53 -14.03 10.20
C GLY A 135 -15.43 -15.08 9.55
N ASN A 136 -16.37 -14.67 8.72
CA ASN A 136 -17.27 -15.56 7.96
C ASN A 136 -16.82 -15.70 6.49
N GLU A 137 -17.33 -16.72 5.78
CA GLU A 137 -16.99 -17.00 4.37
C GLU A 137 -17.21 -15.82 3.39
N ASN A 138 -18.06 -14.85 3.74
CA ASN A 138 -18.28 -13.67 2.90
C ASN A 138 -17.09 -12.72 2.90
N GLU A 139 -16.25 -12.77 3.93
CA GLU A 139 -15.06 -11.93 4.08
C GLU A 139 -13.82 -12.52 3.40
N HIS A 140 -13.90 -13.78 2.95
CA HIS A 140 -12.78 -14.47 2.34
C HIS A 140 -12.93 -14.54 0.82
N PHE A 141 -11.83 -14.24 0.13
CA PHE A 141 -11.75 -14.28 -1.33
C PHE A 141 -10.57 -15.15 -1.77
N VAL A 142 -10.62 -15.61 -3.01
CA VAL A 142 -9.54 -16.31 -3.69
C VAL A 142 -9.09 -15.44 -4.85
N TYR A 143 -7.88 -14.93 -4.78
CA TYR A 143 -7.26 -14.18 -5.88
C TYR A 143 -6.44 -15.13 -6.76
N ASN A 144 -6.75 -15.20 -8.05
CA ASN A 144 -6.01 -15.98 -9.02
C ASN A 144 -5.02 -15.08 -9.78
N ASN A 145 -3.72 -15.28 -9.59
CA ASN A 145 -2.71 -14.43 -10.24
C ASN A 145 -2.59 -14.68 -11.76
N THR A 146 -3.09 -15.82 -12.28
CA THR A 146 -2.95 -16.15 -13.72
C THR A 146 -3.93 -15.33 -14.54
N ASP A 147 -5.21 -15.39 -14.17
CA ASP A 147 -6.29 -14.71 -14.89
C ASP A 147 -6.73 -13.41 -14.21
N ARG A 148 -6.12 -13.07 -13.07
CA ARG A 148 -6.36 -11.86 -12.26
C ARG A 148 -7.78 -11.78 -11.68
N THR A 149 -8.48 -12.89 -11.58
CA THR A 149 -9.82 -12.90 -11.00
C THR A 149 -9.79 -12.86 -9.47
N LEU A 150 -10.74 -12.15 -8.87
CA LEU A 150 -10.99 -12.12 -7.43
C LEU A 150 -12.33 -12.80 -7.16
N ARG A 151 -12.30 -14.02 -6.61
CA ARG A 151 -13.49 -14.85 -6.40
C ARG A 151 -13.93 -14.82 -4.94
N ALA A 152 -15.19 -14.47 -4.66
CA ALA A 152 -15.74 -14.56 -3.31
C ALA A 152 -15.93 -16.04 -2.91
N LYS A 153 -15.53 -16.42 -1.71
CA LYS A 153 -15.71 -17.80 -1.22
C LYS A 153 -17.18 -18.11 -0.89
N SER A 154 -17.93 -17.10 -0.43
CA SER A 154 -19.36 -17.21 -0.09
C SER A 154 -20.25 -17.76 -1.20
N ASN A 155 -20.03 -17.31 -2.44
CA ASN A 155 -20.89 -17.65 -3.58
C ASN A 155 -20.13 -18.22 -4.79
N GLY A 156 -18.80 -18.32 -4.73
CA GLY A 156 -17.95 -18.86 -5.79
C GLY A 156 -17.88 -18.02 -7.05
N GLN A 157 -18.38 -16.78 -7.03
CA GLN A 157 -18.43 -15.87 -8.18
C GLN A 157 -17.28 -14.86 -8.14
N CYS A 158 -16.91 -14.34 -9.32
CA CYS A 158 -15.83 -13.38 -9.47
C CYS A 158 -16.36 -11.95 -9.43
N VAL A 159 -15.59 -11.08 -8.80
CA VAL A 159 -15.87 -9.64 -8.73
C VAL A 159 -15.72 -9.03 -10.13
N GLU A 160 -16.72 -8.26 -10.56
CA GLU A 160 -16.76 -7.59 -11.85
C GLU A 160 -17.06 -6.09 -11.69
N ALA A 161 -16.37 -5.27 -12.47
CA ALA A 161 -16.56 -3.83 -12.54
C ALA A 161 -17.74 -3.44 -13.45
N ILE A 162 -18.65 -2.62 -12.93
CA ILE A 162 -19.73 -1.98 -13.70
C ILE A 162 -19.40 -0.49 -13.85
N MET A 163 -18.94 -0.10 -15.04
CA MET A 163 -18.46 1.27 -15.28
C MET A 163 -19.58 2.32 -15.43
N THR A 164 -20.78 1.90 -15.86
CA THR A 164 -21.88 2.81 -16.20
C THR A 164 -23.19 2.35 -15.58
N PRO A 165 -24.01 3.27 -15.02
CA PRO A 165 -23.77 4.71 -14.91
C PRO A 165 -22.72 5.06 -13.83
N TRP A 166 -22.15 6.27 -13.90
CA TRP A 166 -21.27 6.79 -12.85
C TRP A 166 -22.10 7.36 -11.67
N PRO A 167 -21.71 7.12 -10.40
CA PRO A 167 -20.52 6.40 -9.95
C PRO A 167 -20.58 4.88 -10.23
N GLY A 168 -19.48 4.32 -10.71
CA GLY A 168 -19.40 2.90 -11.07
C GLY A 168 -19.60 1.98 -9.86
N ALA A 169 -20.06 0.76 -10.11
CA ALA A 169 -20.39 -0.24 -9.10
C ALA A 169 -19.55 -1.50 -9.28
N VAL A 170 -19.62 -2.39 -8.29
CA VAL A 170 -19.10 -3.75 -8.39
C VAL A 170 -20.14 -4.76 -7.97
N HIS A 171 -20.09 -5.92 -8.59
CA HIS A 171 -20.94 -7.06 -8.28
C HIS A 171 -20.15 -8.36 -8.44
N THR A 172 -20.70 -9.48 -8.01
CA THR A 172 -20.15 -10.79 -8.32
C THR A 172 -20.98 -11.50 -9.38
N VAL A 173 -20.30 -12.14 -10.32
CA VAL A 173 -20.90 -12.89 -11.46
C VAL A 173 -20.08 -14.15 -11.74
N PRO A 174 -20.59 -15.11 -12.53
CA PRO A 174 -19.81 -16.28 -12.92
C PRO A 174 -18.43 -15.92 -13.48
N CYS A 175 -17.41 -16.63 -13.00
CA CYS A 175 -16.02 -16.33 -13.31
C CYS A 175 -15.70 -16.54 -14.79
N ASN A 176 -15.12 -15.51 -15.41
CA ASN A 176 -14.54 -15.55 -16.74
C ASN A 176 -13.17 -14.86 -16.70
N GLY A 177 -12.10 -15.66 -16.65
CA GLY A 177 -10.73 -15.15 -16.61
C GLY A 177 -10.28 -14.33 -17.83
N ASN A 178 -11.03 -14.38 -18.93
CA ASN A 178 -10.79 -13.56 -20.12
C ASN A 178 -11.61 -12.26 -20.13
N ALA A 179 -12.53 -12.07 -19.19
CA ALA A 179 -13.32 -10.85 -19.09
C ALA A 179 -12.50 -9.76 -18.39
N GLU A 180 -12.05 -8.75 -19.14
CA GLU A 180 -11.20 -7.67 -18.63
C GLU A 180 -11.80 -6.94 -17.41
N MET A 181 -13.13 -6.87 -17.31
CA MET A 181 -13.83 -6.25 -16.17
C MET A 181 -13.85 -7.11 -14.91
N GLN A 182 -13.43 -8.39 -15.00
CA GLN A 182 -13.23 -9.30 -13.88
C GLN A 182 -11.76 -9.42 -13.46
N GLN A 183 -10.87 -8.69 -14.13
CA GLN A 183 -9.43 -8.75 -13.88
C GLN A 183 -8.99 -7.61 -12.96
N TRP A 184 -8.39 -7.96 -11.84
CA TRP A 184 -7.99 -7.04 -10.78
C TRP A 184 -6.50 -7.18 -10.49
N THR A 185 -5.87 -6.08 -10.10
CA THR A 185 -4.49 -6.07 -9.58
C THR A 185 -4.55 -5.61 -8.14
N ILE A 186 -3.93 -6.38 -7.24
CA ILE A 186 -3.82 -6.07 -5.81
C ILE A 186 -2.38 -5.66 -5.53
N GLU A 187 -2.12 -4.35 -5.49
CA GLU A 187 -0.79 -3.81 -5.21
C GLU A 187 -0.89 -2.40 -4.65
N LYS A 188 0.19 -1.92 -4.00
CA LYS A 188 0.33 -0.51 -3.57
C LYS A 188 -0.89 0.03 -2.80
N GLU A 189 -1.41 -0.78 -1.87
CA GLU A 189 -2.56 -0.46 -1.02
C GLU A 189 -3.89 -0.26 -1.79
N ARG A 190 -4.06 -0.96 -2.92
CA ARG A 190 -5.23 -0.81 -3.80
C ARG A 190 -5.64 -2.13 -4.44
N VAL A 191 -6.91 -2.16 -4.84
CA VAL A 191 -7.46 -3.14 -5.77
C VAL A 191 -7.94 -2.40 -7.01
N SER A 192 -7.20 -2.52 -8.12
CA SER A 192 -7.47 -1.80 -9.36
C SER A 192 -7.91 -2.74 -10.47
N ALA A 193 -8.96 -2.37 -11.19
CA ALA A 193 -9.35 -3.05 -12.42
C ALA A 193 -8.24 -2.93 -13.46
N LEU A 194 -7.97 -4.00 -14.20
CA LEU A 194 -6.97 -4.01 -15.26
C LEU A 194 -7.31 -2.99 -16.35
N ARG A 195 -8.60 -2.80 -16.64
CA ARG A 195 -9.10 -1.83 -17.61
C ARG A 195 -9.77 -0.63 -16.93
N GLY A 196 -9.53 0.55 -17.50
CA GLY A 196 -10.25 1.78 -17.14
C GLY A 196 -9.61 2.62 -16.03
N GLY A 197 -8.47 2.19 -15.45
CA GLY A 197 -7.79 2.95 -14.40
C GLY A 197 -8.69 3.16 -13.17
N LEU A 198 -9.52 2.17 -12.86
CA LEU A 198 -10.52 2.21 -11.80
C LEU A 198 -10.05 1.42 -10.59
N CYS A 199 -10.34 1.92 -9.40
CA CYS A 199 -10.01 1.26 -8.14
C CYS A 199 -11.26 1.08 -7.29
N LEU A 200 -11.31 -0.01 -6.50
CA LEU A 200 -12.39 -0.24 -5.54
C LEU A 200 -12.41 0.86 -4.49
N LYS A 201 -13.57 1.48 -4.27
CA LYS A 201 -13.78 2.52 -3.26
C LYS A 201 -14.84 2.06 -2.25
N ALA A 202 -14.56 2.26 -0.97
CA ALA A 202 -15.56 2.22 0.10
C ALA A 202 -15.43 3.48 0.96
N GLU A 203 -16.50 3.84 1.67
CA GLU A 203 -16.42 4.87 2.71
C GLU A 203 -15.79 4.25 3.97
N PRO A 204 -14.53 4.58 4.33
CA PRO A 204 -13.72 3.76 5.24
C PRO A 204 -14.19 3.79 6.69
N ALA A 205 -14.88 4.86 7.09
CA ALA A 205 -15.36 5.00 8.46
C ALA A 205 -16.85 4.65 8.58
N ARG A 206 -17.49 4.20 7.48
CA ARG A 206 -18.91 3.82 7.47
C ARG A 206 -19.05 2.31 7.40
N ARG A 207 -19.58 1.73 8.48
CA ARG A 207 -20.00 0.33 8.53
C ARG A 207 -21.11 0.04 7.54
N GLY A 208 -21.07 -1.12 6.91
CA GLY A 208 -21.99 -1.53 5.86
C GLY A 208 -21.94 -0.65 4.60
N ALA A 209 -20.83 0.06 4.36
CA ALA A 209 -20.69 0.85 3.15
C ALA A 209 -20.62 -0.05 1.91
N VAL A 210 -21.40 0.28 0.89
CA VAL A 210 -21.33 -0.39 -0.41
C VAL A 210 -19.99 -0.05 -1.07
N VAL A 211 -19.31 -1.06 -1.60
CA VAL A 211 -18.10 -0.86 -2.40
C VAL A 211 -18.51 -0.50 -3.83
N GLY A 212 -17.88 0.54 -4.36
CA GLY A 212 -18.06 1.00 -5.73
C GLY A 212 -16.72 1.21 -6.42
N LEU A 213 -16.72 2.01 -7.48
CA LEU A 213 -15.54 2.34 -8.27
C LEU A 213 -15.25 3.84 -8.25
N THR A 214 -13.96 4.16 -8.31
CA THR A 214 -13.46 5.52 -8.50
C THR A 214 -12.22 5.50 -9.39
N SER A 215 -11.77 6.65 -9.88
CA SER A 215 -10.51 6.74 -10.60
C SER A 215 -9.33 6.45 -9.65
N CYS A 216 -8.36 5.68 -10.12
CA CYS A 216 -7.14 5.43 -9.36
C CYS A 216 -6.25 6.68 -9.35
N ASN A 217 -6.03 7.30 -8.19
CA ASN A 217 -5.04 8.39 -8.05
C ASN A 217 -3.66 7.82 -7.68
N PHE A 218 -2.81 7.50 -8.66
CA PHE A 218 -1.51 6.82 -8.46
C PHE A 218 -0.43 7.67 -7.73
N GLY A 219 -0.68 8.96 -7.50
CA GLY A 219 0.27 9.85 -6.80
C GLY A 219 -0.04 10.09 -5.31
N GLU A 220 -1.19 9.67 -4.81
CA GLU A 220 -1.66 10.05 -3.46
C GLU A 220 -2.39 8.90 -2.72
N THR A 221 -2.68 9.09 -1.44
CA THR A 221 -3.57 8.20 -0.66
C THR A 221 -4.96 8.24 -1.29
N SER A 222 -5.29 7.20 -2.05
CA SER A 222 -6.52 7.14 -2.82
C SER A 222 -7.73 6.91 -1.90
N PRO A 223 -8.93 7.46 -2.21
CA PRO A 223 -10.19 7.00 -1.61
C PRO A 223 -10.45 5.50 -1.87
N ALA A 224 -9.68 4.89 -2.77
CA ALA A 224 -9.64 3.46 -3.05
C ALA A 224 -8.61 2.69 -2.23
N TYR A 225 -8.68 2.81 -0.90
CA TYR A 225 -7.73 2.18 -0.01
C TYR A 225 -8.20 0.77 0.36
N PHE A 226 -7.59 -0.25 -0.23
CA PHE A 226 -7.77 -1.66 0.15
C PHE A 226 -6.40 -2.34 0.24
N VAL A 227 -6.12 -2.94 1.39
CA VAL A 227 -4.90 -3.71 1.67
C VAL A 227 -5.28 -5.11 2.08
N GLU A 228 -4.34 -6.05 2.03
CA GLU A 228 -4.55 -7.31 2.74
C GLU A 228 -4.71 -7.03 4.24
N CYS A 229 -5.69 -7.65 4.89
CA CYS A 229 -6.01 -7.37 6.30
C CYS A 229 -4.80 -7.57 7.24
N ALA A 230 -3.97 -8.60 6.98
CA ALA A 230 -2.74 -8.82 7.73
C ALA A 230 -1.70 -7.68 7.59
N ALA A 231 -1.77 -6.89 6.52
CA ALA A 231 -0.93 -5.73 6.28
C ALA A 231 -1.59 -4.41 6.71
N ALA A 232 -2.86 -4.43 7.10
CA ALA A 232 -3.60 -3.24 7.53
C ALA A 232 -3.04 -2.73 8.86
N LYS A 233 -2.27 -1.65 8.81
CA LYS A 233 -1.88 -0.88 10.00
C LYS A 233 -2.86 0.28 10.16
N PRO A 234 -3.24 0.65 11.40
CA PRO A 234 -4.00 1.87 11.63
C PRO A 234 -3.18 3.08 11.14
N LYS A 235 -3.54 3.58 9.95
CA LYS A 235 -2.84 4.71 9.30
C LYS A 235 -3.44 6.04 9.70
N TYR A 236 -4.72 6.04 10.06
CA TYR A 236 -5.49 7.24 10.31
C TYR A 236 -5.63 7.52 11.81
N VAL A 237 -5.66 8.80 12.14
CA VAL A 237 -5.98 9.34 13.45
C VAL A 237 -7.18 10.27 13.33
N THR A 238 -7.90 10.44 14.43
CA THR A 238 -8.85 11.54 14.61
C THR A 238 -8.24 12.60 15.52
N VAL A 239 -8.46 13.86 15.20
CA VAL A 239 -8.03 15.01 16.02
C VAL A 239 -9.27 15.58 16.71
N THR A 240 -9.41 15.36 18.02
CA THR A 240 -10.68 15.58 18.74
C THR A 240 -10.53 16.62 19.85
N SER A 241 -11.42 17.60 19.91
CA SER A 241 -11.53 18.60 20.98
C SER A 241 -12.98 18.71 21.44
N GLN A 242 -13.23 18.64 22.75
CA GLN A 242 -14.58 18.75 23.33
C GLN A 242 -15.65 17.83 22.67
N GLY A 243 -15.26 16.61 22.30
CA GLY A 243 -16.15 15.66 21.61
C GLY A 243 -16.51 16.05 20.16
N LYS A 244 -15.86 17.07 19.60
CA LYS A 244 -15.88 17.44 18.19
C LYS A 244 -14.61 16.96 17.51
N ARG A 245 -14.71 16.57 16.24
CA ARG A 245 -13.57 16.17 15.41
C ARG A 245 -13.21 17.30 14.47
N LEU A 246 -11.91 17.52 14.33
CA LEU A 246 -11.38 18.31 13.22
C LEU A 246 -11.81 17.63 11.92
N SER A 247 -12.37 18.39 10.98
CA SER A 247 -12.86 17.89 9.71
C SER A 247 -12.50 18.84 8.58
N GLU A 248 -12.04 18.32 7.45
CA GLU A 248 -11.75 19.06 6.22
C GLU A 248 -13.00 19.22 5.34
N TYR A 249 -13.19 20.37 4.72
CA TYR A 249 -14.21 20.56 3.69
C TYR A 249 -13.82 21.68 2.72
N TYR A 250 -13.63 21.35 1.44
CA TYR A 250 -13.15 22.26 0.39
C TYR A 250 -11.97 23.12 0.85
N THR A 251 -10.95 22.45 1.37
CA THR A 251 -9.73 22.99 1.95
C THR A 251 -9.88 23.69 3.30
N ASN A 252 -11.08 24.03 3.75
CA ASN A 252 -11.29 24.64 5.08
C ASN A 252 -11.34 23.58 6.18
N LEU A 253 -11.11 24.00 7.43
CA LEU A 253 -11.12 23.13 8.60
C LEU A 253 -12.22 23.54 9.57
N TYR A 254 -12.89 22.55 10.15
CA TYR A 254 -14.02 22.72 11.06
C TYR A 254 -13.92 21.77 12.25
N ALA A 255 -14.55 22.12 13.37
CA ALA A 255 -14.69 21.26 14.54
C ALA A 255 -16.15 20.77 14.66
N ASN A 256 -16.45 19.66 13.98
CA ASN A 256 -17.82 19.15 13.82
C ASN A 256 -18.14 17.99 14.76
N ALA A 257 -19.43 17.67 14.88
CA ALA A 257 -19.83 16.42 15.53
C ALA A 257 -19.34 15.24 14.68
N PRO A 258 -18.90 14.12 15.29
CA PRO A 258 -18.42 12.96 14.56
C PRO A 258 -19.40 12.50 13.47
N ALA A 259 -18.92 12.50 12.23
CA ALA A 259 -19.63 12.11 11.03
C ALA A 259 -19.12 10.77 10.45
N ASN A 260 -17.98 10.26 10.94
CA ASN A 260 -17.38 8.98 10.55
C ASN A 260 -17.19 8.88 9.03
N ASN A 261 -16.49 9.86 8.46
CA ASN A 261 -16.13 9.88 7.04
C ASN A 261 -14.65 10.34 6.87
N PHE A 262 -14.15 10.29 5.64
CA PHE A 262 -12.75 10.64 5.32
C PHE A 262 -12.34 12.06 5.72
N ASN A 263 -13.28 12.98 5.80
CA ASN A 263 -12.99 14.38 6.11
C ASN A 263 -12.49 14.55 7.55
N GLU A 264 -12.83 13.62 8.45
CA GLU A 264 -12.44 13.65 9.87
C GLU A 264 -11.15 12.87 10.16
N LEU A 265 -10.56 12.25 9.14
CA LEU A 265 -9.40 11.38 9.26
C LEU A 265 -8.14 12.10 8.79
N PHE A 266 -7.08 11.95 9.57
CA PHE A 266 -5.76 12.51 9.27
C PHE A 266 -4.69 11.43 9.35
N VAL A 267 -3.58 11.60 8.64
CA VAL A 267 -2.34 10.87 8.89
C VAL A 267 -1.41 11.80 9.67
N TRP A 268 -0.94 11.35 10.83
CA TRP A 268 -0.01 12.11 11.66
C TRP A 268 1.43 11.70 11.37
N ASP A 269 2.12 12.49 10.55
CA ASP A 269 3.56 12.36 10.32
C ASP A 269 4.31 13.07 11.45
N GLN A 270 4.62 12.32 12.51
CA GLN A 270 5.28 12.87 13.70
C GLN A 270 6.70 13.36 13.39
N ALA A 271 7.42 12.67 12.50
CA ALA A 271 8.80 12.99 12.17
C ALA A 271 8.89 14.34 11.47
N ASN A 272 7.97 14.62 10.54
CA ASN A 272 7.91 15.89 9.83
C ASN A 272 6.96 16.92 10.45
N LYS A 273 6.25 16.56 11.54
CA LYS A 273 5.30 17.41 12.28
C LYS A 273 4.09 17.86 11.44
N MET A 274 3.55 16.99 10.61
CA MET A 274 2.51 17.31 9.62
C MET A 274 1.26 16.46 9.83
N LEU A 275 0.08 17.09 9.76
CA LEU A 275 -1.22 16.42 9.69
C LEU A 275 -1.72 16.46 8.25
N LYS A 276 -1.81 15.29 7.59
CA LYS A 276 -2.34 15.17 6.23
C LYS A 276 -3.81 14.74 6.28
N ALA A 277 -4.72 15.55 5.77
CA ALA A 277 -6.13 15.19 5.65
C ALA A 277 -6.32 14.05 4.66
N ALA A 278 -7.10 13.04 5.04
CA ALA A 278 -7.31 11.85 4.22
C ALA A 278 -8.28 12.10 3.06
N SER A 279 -9.19 13.07 3.17
CA SER A 279 -10.19 13.41 2.16
C SER A 279 -9.61 14.01 0.88
N ASN A 280 -8.57 14.84 1.00
CA ASN A 280 -8.02 15.61 -0.12
C ASN A 280 -6.49 15.51 -0.25
N ASN A 281 -5.84 14.72 0.60
CA ASN A 281 -4.39 14.50 0.60
C ASN A 281 -3.52 15.73 0.85
N GLN A 282 -4.10 16.79 1.38
CA GLN A 282 -3.40 18.03 1.68
C GLN A 282 -3.07 18.12 3.17
N CYS A 283 -2.07 18.93 3.50
CA CYS A 283 -1.57 19.08 4.86
C CYS A 283 -2.20 20.30 5.52
N LEU A 284 -2.47 20.18 6.83
CA LEU A 284 -2.94 21.28 7.65
C LEU A 284 -1.91 22.41 7.62
N ASP A 285 -2.30 23.55 7.06
CA ASP A 285 -1.45 24.69 6.78
C ASP A 285 -2.04 25.93 7.46
N ALA A 286 -1.17 26.71 8.12
CA ALA A 286 -1.51 27.99 8.70
C ALA A 286 -0.68 29.11 8.09
N TYR A 287 -1.35 30.10 7.51
CA TYR A 287 -0.71 31.24 6.87
C TYR A 287 -1.30 32.55 7.38
N LYS A 288 -0.63 33.67 7.11
CA LYS A 288 -1.18 35.01 7.35
C LYS A 288 -1.80 35.56 6.08
N ASP A 289 -3.03 36.06 6.18
CA ASP A 289 -3.67 36.78 5.08
C ASP A 289 -3.02 38.17 4.85
N ALA A 290 -3.51 38.90 3.84
CA ALA A 290 -3.00 40.23 3.48
C ALA A 290 -3.08 41.26 4.62
N ASN A 291 -3.92 41.03 5.64
CA ASN A 291 -4.07 41.87 6.81
C ASN A 291 -3.24 41.37 8.00
N GLY A 292 -2.42 40.32 7.81
CA GLY A 292 -1.59 39.71 8.84
C GLY A 292 -2.35 38.78 9.79
N LYS A 293 -3.64 38.47 9.52
CA LYS A 293 -4.43 37.56 10.36
C LYS A 293 -4.13 36.12 10.00
N PHE A 294 -3.94 35.28 11.01
CA PHE A 294 -3.77 33.84 10.79
C PHE A 294 -5.04 33.20 10.22
N LYS A 295 -4.85 32.30 9.25
CA LYS A 295 -5.87 31.51 8.58
C LYS A 295 -5.46 30.05 8.58
N LEU A 296 -6.46 29.17 8.53
CA LEU A 296 -6.28 27.75 8.38
C LEU A 296 -6.90 27.26 7.09
N HIS A 297 -6.18 26.38 6.43
CA HIS A 297 -6.69 25.56 5.34
C HIS A 297 -5.86 24.28 5.26
N THR A 298 -6.20 23.44 4.31
CA THR A 298 -5.30 22.41 3.83
C THR A 298 -4.64 22.88 2.54
N TYR A 299 -3.38 22.51 2.36
CA TYR A 299 -2.60 22.87 1.17
C TYR A 299 -1.69 21.70 0.74
N ALA A 300 -1.17 21.73 -0.48
CA ALA A 300 -0.28 20.68 -0.97
C ALA A 300 0.87 20.44 0.02
N CYS A 301 1.08 19.19 0.41
CA CYS A 301 2.06 18.84 1.44
C CYS A 301 3.48 19.09 0.95
N ASP A 302 4.25 19.87 1.71
CA ASP A 302 5.68 20.08 1.49
C ASP A 302 6.41 19.97 2.83
N VAL A 303 7.34 19.02 2.91
CA VAL A 303 8.15 18.78 4.13
C VAL A 303 9.01 19.98 4.50
N ASN A 304 9.30 20.89 3.57
CA ASN A 304 10.06 22.11 3.81
C ASN A 304 9.17 23.33 4.11
N ASN A 305 7.85 23.24 3.91
CA ASN A 305 6.95 24.34 4.18
C ASN A 305 6.74 24.52 5.69
N SER A 306 7.21 25.66 6.21
CA SER A 306 7.11 26.02 7.63
C SER A 306 5.68 26.21 8.15
N ASN A 307 4.73 26.52 7.26
CA ASN A 307 3.32 26.76 7.61
C ASN A 307 2.56 25.46 7.91
N GLN A 308 3.17 24.30 7.62
CA GLN A 308 2.55 22.98 7.78
C GLN A 308 3.05 22.24 9.01
N LYS A 309 3.73 22.94 9.92
CA LYS A 309 4.48 22.33 11.03
C LYS A 309 3.75 22.56 12.34
N TRP A 310 3.41 21.47 13.02
CA TRP A 310 2.63 21.49 14.26
C TRP A 310 3.33 20.72 15.37
N ASN A 311 3.53 21.36 16.52
CA ASN A 311 4.04 20.72 17.73
C ASN A 311 2.86 20.25 18.57
N PHE A 312 2.66 18.93 18.65
CA PHE A 312 1.71 18.36 19.60
C PHE A 312 2.40 18.13 20.95
N ASN A 313 1.85 18.71 22.01
CA ASN A 313 2.28 18.44 23.38
C ASN A 313 1.27 17.50 24.05
N PRO A 314 1.62 16.25 24.36
CA PRO A 314 0.68 15.27 24.94
C PRO A 314 0.27 15.61 26.37
N SER A 315 1.08 16.36 27.12
CA SER A 315 0.77 16.75 28.51
C SER A 315 -0.26 17.87 28.57
N THR A 316 -0.12 18.90 27.73
CA THR A 316 -1.07 20.02 27.65
C THR A 316 -2.19 19.77 26.66
N LYS A 317 -2.06 18.74 25.82
CA LYS A 317 -2.95 18.40 24.69
C LYS A 317 -3.05 19.52 23.65
N THR A 318 -2.04 20.36 23.51
CA THR A 318 -2.09 21.49 22.57
C THR A 318 -1.38 21.17 21.27
N LEU A 319 -1.97 21.59 20.14
CA LEU A 319 -1.33 21.66 18.83
C LEU A 319 -0.88 23.10 18.59
N GLU A 320 0.36 23.41 18.92
CA GLU A 320 0.99 24.72 18.69
C GLU A 320 1.67 24.74 17.32
N HIS A 321 1.54 25.83 16.57
CA HIS A 321 2.23 25.98 15.30
C HIS A 321 3.74 26.16 15.52
N ALA A 322 4.57 25.44 14.75
CA ALA A 322 5.99 25.33 15.06
C ALA A 322 6.81 26.59 14.78
N THR A 323 6.41 27.42 13.80
CA THR A 323 7.10 28.68 13.48
C THR A 323 6.36 29.93 13.99
N HIS A 324 5.04 29.92 14.00
CA HIS A 324 4.19 30.90 14.67
C HIS A 324 4.03 30.59 16.16
N VAL A 325 5.12 30.76 16.92
CA VAL A 325 5.18 30.50 18.38
C VAL A 325 4.07 31.26 19.11
N GLY A 326 3.42 30.57 20.05
CA GLY A 326 2.31 31.09 20.84
C GLY A 326 0.97 31.06 20.10
N GLN A 327 0.88 30.46 18.92
CA GLN A 327 -0.38 30.26 18.19
C GLN A 327 -0.76 28.78 18.17
N CYS A 328 -1.98 28.47 18.60
CA CYS A 328 -2.52 27.13 18.76
C CYS A 328 -3.73 26.91 17.86
N LEU A 329 -3.94 25.65 17.46
CA LEU A 329 -5.20 25.22 16.85
C LEU A 329 -6.33 25.32 17.89
N ASP A 330 -7.41 26.00 17.52
CA ASP A 330 -8.51 26.33 18.41
C ASP A 330 -9.86 25.98 17.75
N ALA A 331 -10.70 25.25 18.48
CA ALA A 331 -12.06 24.90 18.10
C ALA A 331 -13.08 25.79 18.84
N ASP A 332 -13.16 27.06 18.47
CA ASP A 332 -14.05 28.02 19.13
C ASP A 332 -15.53 27.67 18.85
N PRO A 333 -16.30 27.26 19.87
CA PRO A 333 -17.69 26.85 19.70
C PRO A 333 -18.64 28.03 19.45
N THR A 334 -18.17 29.27 19.58
CA THR A 334 -18.98 30.48 19.33
C THR A 334 -19.20 30.74 17.84
N TYR A 335 -18.38 30.15 16.97
CA TYR A 335 -18.59 30.21 15.53
C TYR A 335 -19.76 29.32 15.11
N ALA A 336 -20.80 29.94 14.54
CA ALA A 336 -21.99 29.24 14.07
C ALA A 336 -21.68 28.20 12.98
N ASP A 337 -20.70 28.48 12.12
CA ASP A 337 -20.21 27.58 11.07
C ASP A 337 -19.14 26.60 11.57
N ARG A 338 -18.70 26.72 12.84
CA ARG A 338 -17.77 25.82 13.53
C ARG A 338 -16.39 25.68 12.86
N HIS A 339 -15.95 26.69 12.12
CA HIS A 339 -14.59 26.65 11.55
C HIS A 339 -13.55 26.61 12.66
N ALA A 340 -12.50 25.82 12.46
CA ALA A 340 -11.32 25.85 13.32
C ALA A 340 -10.50 27.10 12.99
N GLN A 341 -9.78 27.62 13.98
CA GLN A 341 -8.94 28.80 13.82
C GLN A 341 -7.56 28.63 14.44
N MET A 342 -6.66 29.54 14.09
CA MET A 342 -5.47 29.82 14.87
C MET A 342 -5.80 30.87 15.92
N TRP A 343 -5.44 30.61 17.17
CA TRP A 343 -5.59 31.57 18.26
C TRP A 343 -4.39 31.58 19.19
N ALA A 344 -4.25 32.64 20.00
CA ALA A 344 -3.22 32.68 21.03
C ALA A 344 -3.36 31.48 21.98
N CYS A 345 -2.26 30.76 22.18
CA CYS A 345 -2.22 29.61 23.09
C CYS A 345 -2.60 30.05 24.50
N THR A 346 -3.63 29.44 25.06
CA THR A 346 -4.19 29.76 26.37
C THR A 346 -4.12 28.53 27.27
N PRO A 347 -3.38 28.58 28.41
CA PRO A 347 -3.28 27.45 29.32
C PRO A 347 -4.64 26.93 29.76
N ASN A 348 -4.82 25.61 29.73
CA ASN A 348 -6.06 24.92 30.13
C ASN A 348 -7.32 25.37 29.37
N ASN A 349 -7.18 25.96 28.17
CA ASN A 349 -8.34 26.25 27.32
C ASN A 349 -8.89 24.93 26.72
N PRO A 350 -10.10 24.49 27.11
CA PRO A 350 -10.68 23.25 26.63
C PRO A 350 -10.83 23.17 25.11
N ASN A 351 -10.95 24.32 24.42
CA ASN A 351 -11.12 24.40 22.96
C ASN A 351 -9.80 24.19 22.21
N GLN A 352 -8.66 24.37 22.88
CA GLN A 352 -7.30 24.16 22.36
C GLN A 352 -6.68 22.84 22.81
N GLN A 353 -7.45 22.03 23.55
CA GLN A 353 -7.04 20.71 23.98
C GLN A 353 -7.57 19.65 23.02
N TRP A 354 -6.63 19.00 22.33
CA TRP A 354 -6.85 18.00 21.30
C TRP A 354 -6.32 16.64 21.73
N SER A 355 -7.08 15.59 21.50
CA SER A 355 -6.55 14.22 21.44
C SER A 355 -6.25 13.85 19.99
N ILE A 356 -5.14 13.15 19.77
CA ILE A 356 -4.78 12.56 18.49
C ILE A 356 -4.80 11.06 18.70
N ASP A 357 -5.94 10.46 18.40
CA ASP A 357 -6.21 9.06 18.69
C ASP A 357 -6.19 8.25 17.41
N THR A 358 -5.61 7.06 17.47
CA THR A 358 -5.65 6.11 16.36
C THR A 358 -7.12 5.78 16.03
N PHE A 359 -7.50 5.97 14.77
CA PHE A 359 -8.84 5.64 14.32
C PHE A 359 -8.96 4.15 14.03
N THR A 360 -9.97 3.52 14.62
CA THR A 360 -10.40 2.15 14.32
C THR A 360 -11.91 2.22 14.09
N ALA A 361 -12.37 1.67 12.97
CA ALA A 361 -13.78 1.77 12.53
C ALA A 361 -14.74 0.83 13.27
#